data_AF-A0A0B0D429-F1
#
_entry.id   AF-A0A0B0D429-F1
#
_cell.length_a   1.000
_cell.length_b   1.000
_cell.length_c   1.000
_cell.angle_alpha   90.00
_cell.angle_beta   90.00
_cell.angle_gamma   90.00
#
_symmetry.space_group_name_H-M   'P 1'
#
loop_
_entity.id
_entity.type
_entity.pdbx_description
1 polymer ?
#
loop_
_entity_poly.entity_id
_entity_poly.type
_entity_poly.pdbx_seq_one_letter_code
_entity_poly.pdbx_strand_id
1 'polypeptide(L)' 'GSKVEQVMDTRTMSSEKHPTPVEFVRGQEEDVISYIIQPIIAQGDPIGCVVGFNKEGSPIDEGSNKAVQTAASFLAKQME' A
#
# COMPACT_ATOMS: atom_id res chain seq x y z
N GLY A 1 10.55 -0.52 -4.36
CA GLY A 1 10.27 -1.92 -4.69
C GLY A 1 9.23 -1.92 -5.78
N SER A 2 9.31 -2.86 -6.73
CA SER A 2 8.55 -2.80 -7.99
C SER A 2 7.06 -2.56 -7.80
N LYS A 3 6.45 -3.18 -6.79
CA LYS A 3 5.02 -3.02 -6.50
C LYS A 3 4.66 -1.61 -5.99
N VAL A 4 5.48 -1.02 -5.12
CA VAL A 4 5.24 0.33 -4.57
C VAL A 4 5.38 1.39 -5.66
N GLU A 5 6.42 1.26 -6.50
CA GLU A 5 6.65 2.15 -7.63
C GLU A 5 5.48 2.12 -8.63
N GLN A 6 4.98 0.92 -8.96
CA GLN A 6 3.79 0.76 -9.80
C GLN A 6 2.56 1.48 -9.22
N VAL A 7 2.34 1.42 -7.91
CA VAL A 7 1.19 2.08 -7.26
C VAL A 7 1.33 3.59 -7.27
N MET A 8 2.55 4.11 -7.09
CA MET A 8 2.82 5.55 -7.22
C MET A 8 2.57 6.03 -8.65
N ASP A 9 3.05 5.30 -9.66
CA ASP A 9 2.87 5.65 -11.07
C ASP A 9 1.41 5.67 -11.50
N THR A 10 0.66 4.64 -11.10
CA THR A 10 -0.77 4.52 -11.42
C THR A 10 -1.67 5.41 -10.57
N ARG A 11 -1.14 5.98 -9.47
CA ARG A 11 -1.87 6.81 -8.50
C ARG A 11 -3.14 6.15 -7.96
N THR A 12 -3.19 4.82 -8.01
CA THR A 12 -4.37 4.02 -7.71
C THR A 12 -4.00 2.96 -6.70
N MET A 13 -4.88 2.74 -5.73
CA MET A 13 -4.73 1.70 -4.72
C MET A 13 -4.51 0.32 -5.34
N SER A 14 -3.63 -0.49 -4.74
CA SER A 14 -3.48 -1.90 -5.06
C SER A 14 -3.70 -2.75 -3.82
N SER A 15 -4.47 -3.82 -3.95
CA SER A 15 -4.71 -4.77 -2.86
C SER A 15 -4.77 -6.20 -3.38
N GLU A 16 -4.30 -7.14 -2.57
CA GLU A 16 -4.43 -8.57 -2.82
C GLU A 16 -4.89 -9.26 -1.54
N LYS A 17 -5.79 -10.25 -1.68
CA LYS A 17 -6.36 -11.01 -0.57
C LYS A 17 -5.90 -12.47 -0.57
N HIS A 18 -5.13 -12.88 -1.56
CA HIS A 18 -4.60 -14.22 -1.70
C HIS A 18 -3.07 -14.25 -1.48
N PRO A 19 -2.53 -15.38 -1.01
CA PRO A 19 -1.09 -15.52 -0.84
C PRO A 19 -0.32 -15.33 -2.14
N THR A 20 0.66 -14.43 -2.12
CA THR A 20 1.51 -14.14 -3.27
C THR A 20 2.83 -13.52 -2.80
N PRO A 21 3.97 -13.82 -3.44
CA PRO A 21 5.20 -13.10 -3.21
C PRO A 21 5.08 -11.66 -3.73
N VAL A 22 5.55 -10.69 -2.94
CA VAL A 22 5.52 -9.26 -3.29
C VAL A 22 6.83 -8.59 -2.91
N GLU A 23 7.35 -7.77 -3.82
CA GLU A 23 8.54 -6.97 -3.59
C GLU A 23 8.18 -5.54 -3.16
N PHE A 24 8.05 -5.32 -1.85
CA PHE A 24 7.85 -3.96 -1.29
C PHE A 24 9.17 -3.17 -1.28
N VAL A 25 10.26 -3.84 -0.90
CA VAL A 25 11.62 -3.29 -0.83
C VAL A 25 12.43 -3.87 -1.98
N ARG A 26 13.23 -3.03 -2.66
CA ARG A 26 13.98 -3.45 -3.84
C ARG A 26 14.96 -4.60 -3.50
N GLY A 27 14.86 -5.69 -4.25
CA GLY A 27 15.64 -6.91 -4.06
C GLY A 27 15.17 -7.80 -2.91
N GLN A 28 14.01 -7.53 -2.31
CA GLN A 28 13.43 -8.32 -1.22
C GLN A 28 12.01 -8.73 -1.57
N GLU A 29 11.85 -9.98 -1.99
CA GLU A 29 10.54 -10.62 -2.08
C GLU A 29 10.09 -11.08 -0.71
N GLU A 30 8.81 -10.83 -0.43
CA GLU A 30 8.15 -11.20 0.81
C GLU A 30 6.91 -12.03 0.50
N ASP A 31 6.83 -13.23 1.05
CA ASP A 31 5.61 -14.03 1.01
C ASP A 31 4.58 -13.41 1.95
N VAL A 32 3.49 -12.90 1.38
CA VAL A 32 2.37 -12.31 2.13
C VAL A 32 1.09 -13.06 1.81
N ILE A 33 0.18 -13.16 2.77
CA ILE A 33 -1.17 -13.72 2.55
C ILE A 33 -2.14 -12.67 2.00
N SER A 34 -1.85 -11.39 2.23
CA SER A 34 -2.62 -10.25 1.71
C SER A 34 -1.86 -8.95 1.90
N TYR A 35 -2.17 -7.95 1.07
CA TYR A 35 -1.67 -6.59 1.23
C TYR A 35 -2.66 -5.54 0.72
N ILE A 36 -2.46 -4.31 1.17
CA ILE A 36 -3.02 -3.10 0.59
C ILE A 36 -1.92 -2.03 0.54
N ILE A 37 -1.83 -1.33 -0.59
CA ILE A 37 -0.92 -0.22 -0.81
C ILE A 37 -1.76 0.97 -1.27
N GLN A 38 -1.69 2.06 -0.52
CA GLN A 38 -2.37 3.30 -0.85
C GLN A 38 -1.35 4.39 -1.14
N PRO A 39 -1.40 5.03 -2.33
CA PRO A 39 -0.53 6.16 -2.62
C PRO A 39 -0.88 7.37 -1.76
N ILE A 40 0.15 8.10 -1.33
CA ILE A 40 0.04 9.41 -0.69
C ILE A 40 0.13 10.44 -1.82
N ILE A 41 -1.01 11.05 -2.15
CA ILE A 41 -1.10 12.04 -3.22
C ILE A 41 -1.21 13.42 -2.58
N ALA A 42 -0.14 14.22 -2.64
CA ALA A 42 -0.10 15.59 -2.14
C ALA A 42 -0.08 16.56 -3.33
N GLN A 43 -1.00 17.53 -3.36
CA GLN A 43 -1.11 18.53 -4.44
C GLN A 43 -1.14 17.93 -5.87
N GLY A 44 -1.67 16.71 -6.01
CA GLY A 44 -1.76 16.00 -7.29
C GLY A 44 -0.52 15.20 -7.70
N ASP A 45 0.52 15.16 -6.86
CA ASP A 45 1.75 14.39 -7.05
C ASP A 45 1.84 13.21 -6.04
N PRO A 46 2.09 11.98 -6.49
CA PRO A 46 2.34 10.85 -5.59
C PRO A 46 3.72 10.96 -4.96
N ILE A 47 3.76 11.31 -3.67
CA ILE A 47 5.02 11.52 -2.92
C ILE A 47 5.46 10.30 -2.10
N GLY A 48 4.63 9.26 -2.04
CA GLY A 48 4.92 8.03 -1.31
C GLY A 48 3.72 7.09 -1.27
N CYS A 49 3.78 6.08 -0.41
CA CYS A 49 2.69 5.12 -0.17
C CYS A 49 2.62 4.72 1.30
N VAL A 50 1.43 4.34 1.74
CA VAL A 50 1.21 3.57 2.98
C VAL A 50 0.95 2.13 2.59
N VAL A 51 1.66 1.20 3.22
CA VAL A 51 1.51 -0.24 2.99
C VAL A 51 1.02 -0.92 4.26
N GLY A 52 -0.06 -1.70 4.15
CA GLY A 52 -0.45 -2.70 5.14
C GLY A 52 -0.34 -4.09 4.51
N PHE A 53 0.22 -5.05 5.23
CA PHE A 53 0.32 -6.43 4.76
C PHE A 53 0.27 -7.40 5.95
N ASN A 54 -0.19 -8.62 5.67
CA ASN A 54 -0.14 -9.73 6.62
C ASN A 54 0.71 -10.85 6.02
N LYS A 55 1.64 -11.40 6.81
CA LYS A 55 2.37 -12.63 6.49
C LYS A 55 1.70 -13.87 7.07
N GLU A 56 0.92 -13.71 8.13
CA GLU A 56 0.27 -14.79 8.87
C GLU A 56 -1.13 -14.37 9.33
N GLY A 57 -1.95 -15.34 9.75
CA GLY A 57 -3.30 -15.11 10.25
C GLY A 57 -4.34 -14.98 9.14
N SER A 58 -5.18 -13.95 9.22
CA SER A 58 -6.28 -13.71 8.28
C SER A 58 -5.92 -12.62 7.26
N PRO A 59 -6.48 -12.67 6.04
CA PRO A 59 -6.35 -11.58 5.08
C PRO A 59 -6.84 -10.24 5.63
N ILE A 60 -6.26 -9.15 5.12
CA ILE A 60 -6.69 -7.78 5.43
C ILE A 60 -8.18 -7.61 5.15
N ASP A 61 -8.87 -7.05 6.14
CA ASP A 61 -10.30 -6.79 6.10
C ASP A 61 -10.61 -5.37 5.58
N GLU A 62 -11.89 -5.10 5.37
CA GLU A 62 -12.32 -3.80 4.84
C GLU A 62 -12.06 -2.65 5.84
N GLY A 63 -12.10 -2.92 7.14
CA GLY A 63 -11.77 -1.94 8.18
C GLY A 63 -10.32 -1.46 8.07
N SER A 64 -9.38 -2.41 7.93
CA SER A 64 -7.97 -2.11 7.72
C SER A 64 -7.71 -1.35 6.42
N ASN A 65 -8.46 -1.65 5.35
CA ASN A 65 -8.36 -0.90 4.10
C ASN A 65 -8.72 0.59 4.29
N LYS A 66 -9.78 0.86 5.06
CA LYS A 66 -10.16 2.24 5.39
C LYS A 66 -9.12 2.92 6.26
N ALA A 67 -8.53 2.21 7.23
CA ALA A 67 -7.46 2.76 8.06
C ALA A 67 -6.23 3.18 7.23
N VAL A 68 -5.78 2.34 6.30
CA VAL A 68 -4.66 2.66 5.38
C VAL A 68 -5.00 3.82 4.46
N GLN A 69 -6.23 3.86 3.92
CA GLN A 69 -6.73 5.00 3.14
C GLN A 69 -6.70 6.30 3.95
N THR A 70 -7.21 6.28 5.18
CA THR A 70 -7.22 7.44 6.08
C THR A 70 -5.80 7.88 6.42
N ALA A 71 -4.88 6.95 6.69
CA ALA A 71 -3.48 7.28 6.96
C ALA A 71 -2.82 7.99 5.78
N ALA A 72 -3.00 7.49 4.55
CA ALA A 72 -2.45 8.12 3.36
C ALA A 72 -3.04 9.52 3.12
N SER A 73 -4.36 9.68 3.27
CA SER A 73 -5.02 10.99 3.17
C SER A 73 -4.60 11.96 4.28
N PHE A 74 -4.36 11.46 5.50
CA PHE A 74 -3.88 12.28 6.61
C PHE A 74 -2.46 12.80 6.32
N LEU A 75 -1.55 11.92 5.88
CA LEU A 75 -0.19 12.28 5.53
C LEU A 75 -0.15 13.24 4.34
N ALA A 76 -0.98 13.03 3.32
CA ALA A 76 -1.10 13.93 2.17
C ALA A 76 -1.39 15.37 2.62
N LYS A 77 -2.33 15.55 3.57
CA LYS A 77 -2.68 16.87 4.13
C LYS A 77 -1.60 17.52 4.98
N GLN A 78 -0.67 16.75 5.56
CA GLN A 78 0.47 17.32 6.29
C GLN A 78 1.56 17.85 5.34
N MET A 79 1.49 17.45 4.07
CA MET A 79 2.45 17.79 3.01
C MET A 79 1.84 18.77 2.00
N GLU A 80 0.62 19.25 2.28
CA GLU A 80 -0.02 20.41 1.62
C GLU A 80 0.60 21.72 2.12
#